data_AF-A0A286RT39-F1
#
_entry.id   AF-A0A286RT39-F1
#
_cell.length_a   1.000
_cell.length_b   1.000
_cell.length_c   1.000
_cell.angle_alpha   90.00
_cell.angle_beta   90.00
_cell.angle_gamma   90.00
#
_symmetry.space_group_name_H-M   'P 1'
#
loop_
_entity.id
_entity.type
_entity.pdbx_description
1 polymer ?
#
loop_
_entity_poly.entity_id
_entity_poly.type
_entity_poly.pdbx_seq_one_letter_code
_entity_poly.pdbx_strand_id
1 'polypeptide(L)'
;MSCFAIPDPFVWDETFKVFYDKLDTEHKGLFQGIFNVAANPSDAGALATLKQAVADHFASEEAMMKAGNYPDYTTHKAMHDDFTGTLNKVATPVSNDTIQFAKNWLVNHIKNTDFKYKDKL
;
A
#
# COMPACT_ATOMS: atom_id res chain seq x y z
N MET A 1 1.90 -11.97 13.48
CA MET A 1 1.09 -11.15 12.55
C MET A 1 -0.19 -11.88 12.28
N SER A 2 -1.32 -11.18 12.34
CA SER A 2 -2.59 -11.74 11.93
C SER A 2 -2.68 -11.66 10.40
N CYS A 3 -3.19 -12.71 9.77
CA CYS A 3 -3.52 -12.71 8.35
C CYS A 3 -4.95 -12.19 8.19
N PHE A 4 -5.13 -11.04 7.54
CA PHE A 4 -6.45 -10.47 7.29
C PHE A 4 -6.99 -10.90 5.93
N ALA A 5 -8.31 -11.08 5.84
CA ALA A 5 -8.98 -11.44 4.60
C ALA A 5 -8.77 -10.36 3.52
N ILE A 6 -8.45 -10.79 2.31
CA ILE A 6 -8.35 -9.93 1.12
C ILE A 6 -9.78 -9.64 0.65
N PRO A 7 -10.19 -8.36 0.50
CA PRO A 7 -11.53 -8.02 0.05
C PRO A 7 -11.76 -8.45 -1.41
N ASP A 8 -12.98 -8.87 -1.72
CA ASP A 8 -13.44 -9.20 -3.07
C ASP A 8 -14.85 -8.60 -3.30
N PRO A 9 -15.01 -7.60 -4.21
CA PRO A 9 -13.97 -7.00 -5.04
C PRO A 9 -12.88 -6.30 -4.22
N PHE A 10 -11.67 -6.17 -4.78
CA PHE A 10 -10.52 -5.58 -4.08
C PHE A 10 -10.64 -4.05 -3.99
N VAL A 11 -11.45 -3.58 -3.04
CA VAL A 11 -11.75 -2.17 -2.81
C VAL A 11 -11.47 -1.79 -1.36
N TRP A 12 -11.12 -0.53 -1.14
CA TRP A 12 -10.98 0.02 0.21
C TRP A 12 -12.35 0.11 0.91
N ASP A 13 -12.38 -0.15 2.20
CA ASP A 13 -13.53 0.05 3.07
C ASP A 13 -13.12 0.71 4.40
N GLU A 14 -14.10 1.14 5.20
CA GLU A 14 -13.85 1.84 6.48
C GLU A 14 -13.06 1.00 7.50
N THR A 15 -12.94 -0.33 7.31
CA THR A 15 -12.13 -1.19 8.18
C THR A 15 -10.62 -1.01 7.96
N PHE A 16 -10.20 -0.25 6.95
CA PHE A 16 -8.81 0.13 6.67
C PHE A 16 -8.47 1.56 7.13
N LYS A 17 -9.40 2.27 7.76
CA LYS A 17 -9.25 3.68 8.11
C LYS A 17 -8.16 3.91 9.17
N VAL A 18 -7.25 4.86 8.93
CA VAL A 18 -6.19 5.26 9.86
C VAL A 18 -6.43 6.62 10.53
N PHE A 19 -7.52 7.31 10.18
CA PHE A 19 -7.95 8.59 10.76
C PHE A 19 -7.02 9.78 10.43
N TYR A 20 -6.29 9.67 9.32
CA TYR A 20 -5.59 10.78 8.70
C TYR A 20 -6.10 10.90 7.26
N ASP A 21 -6.92 11.92 6.98
CA ASP A 21 -7.67 12.07 5.72
C ASP A 21 -6.79 11.91 4.48
N LYS A 22 -5.56 12.44 4.55
CA LYS A 22 -4.57 12.32 3.48
C LYS A 22 -4.16 10.86 3.25
N LEU A 23 -3.74 10.15 4.30
CA LEU A 23 -3.31 8.74 4.22
C LEU A 23 -4.48 7.83 3.84
N ASP A 24 -5.69 8.09 4.36
CA ASP A 24 -6.90 7.34 3.97
C ASP A 24 -7.25 7.55 2.50
N THR A 25 -7.03 8.75 1.95
CA THR A 25 -7.21 9.04 0.52
C THR A 25 -6.16 8.34 -0.34
N GLU A 26 -4.90 8.35 0.10
CA GLU A 26 -3.81 7.64 -0.58
C GLU A 26 -4.03 6.12 -0.57
N HIS A 27 -4.43 5.53 0.56
CA HIS A 27 -4.81 4.11 0.67
C HIS A 27 -5.88 3.74 -0.34
N LYS A 28 -6.95 4.52 -0.48
CA LYS A 28 -7.99 4.30 -1.51
C LYS A 28 -7.38 4.26 -2.91
N GLY A 29 -6.44 5.16 -3.21
CA GLY A 29 -5.67 5.18 -4.44
C GLY A 29 -4.87 3.89 -4.67
N LEU A 30 -4.24 3.33 -3.64
CA LEU A 30 -3.51 2.06 -3.73
C LEU A 30 -4.43 0.88 -4.03
N PHE A 31 -5.57 0.77 -3.33
CA PHE A 31 -6.57 -0.26 -3.62
C PHE A 31 -7.05 -0.17 -5.07
N GLN A 32 -7.39 1.04 -5.53
CA GLN A 32 -7.83 1.26 -6.91
C GLN A 32 -6.73 0.93 -7.93
N GLY A 33 -5.47 1.28 -7.66
CA GLY A 33 -4.34 0.97 -8.53
C GLY A 33 -4.13 -0.53 -8.70
N ILE A 34 -4.15 -1.29 -7.60
CA ILE A 34 -4.04 -2.76 -7.64
C ILE A 34 -5.25 -3.38 -8.35
N PHE A 35 -6.46 -2.86 -8.10
CA PHE A 35 -7.67 -3.30 -8.80
C PHE A 35 -7.56 -3.11 -10.31
N ASN A 36 -7.09 -1.95 -10.77
CA ASN A 36 -6.93 -1.64 -12.19
C ASN A 36 -5.88 -2.55 -12.86
N VAL A 37 -4.73 -2.79 -12.20
CA VAL A 37 -3.72 -3.73 -12.69
C VAL A 37 -4.29 -5.16 -12.76
N ALA A 38 -5.08 -5.58 -11.78
CA ALA A 38 -5.71 -6.89 -11.80
C ALA A 38 -6.75 -7.04 -12.94
N ALA A 39 -7.47 -5.95 -13.27
CA ALA A 39 -8.45 -5.94 -14.35
C ALA A 39 -7.80 -5.97 -15.75
N ASN A 40 -6.63 -5.36 -15.92
CA ASN A 40 -5.86 -5.41 -17.17
C ASN A 40 -4.35 -5.56 -16.89
N PRO A 41 -3.86 -6.80 -16.66
CA PRO A 41 -2.46 -7.02 -16.27
C PRO A 41 -1.42 -6.62 -17.32
N SER A 42 -1.84 -6.46 -18.58
CA SER A 42 -0.98 -6.02 -19.69
C SER A 42 -0.88 -4.50 -19.83
N ASP A 43 -1.65 -3.73 -19.04
CA ASP A 43 -1.68 -2.27 -19.10
C ASP A 43 -0.46 -1.66 -18.38
N ALA A 44 0.53 -1.24 -19.16
CA ALA A 44 1.74 -0.60 -18.64
C ALA A 44 1.44 0.75 -17.99
N GLY A 45 0.39 1.45 -18.43
CA GLY A 45 -0.07 2.70 -17.83
C GLY A 45 -0.65 2.47 -16.44
N ALA A 46 -1.51 1.47 -16.28
CA ALA A 46 -2.06 1.09 -14.98
C ALA A 46 -0.95 0.68 -13.98
N LEU A 47 0.04 -0.10 -14.43
CA LEU A 47 1.19 -0.46 -13.59
C LEU A 47 2.04 0.77 -13.21
N ALA A 48 2.27 1.69 -14.15
CA ALA A 48 3.01 2.93 -13.86
C ALA A 48 2.26 3.82 -12.85
N THR A 49 0.94 3.97 -13.00
CA THR A 49 0.09 4.70 -12.05
C THR A 49 0.14 4.07 -10.66
N LEU A 50 0.09 2.74 -10.54
CA LEU A 50 0.22 2.04 -9.26
C LEU A 50 1.59 2.32 -8.62
N LYS A 51 2.69 2.21 -9.39
CA LYS A 51 4.04 2.49 -8.89
C LYS A 51 4.17 3.91 -8.35
N GLN A 52 3.63 4.89 -9.07
CA GLN A 52 3.64 6.28 -8.65
C GLN A 52 2.82 6.48 -7.36
N ALA A 53 1.60 5.94 -7.31
CA ALA A 53 0.75 6.06 -6.13
C ALA A 53 1.39 5.45 -4.87
N VAL A 54 2.07 4.30 -4.99
CA VAL A 54 2.83 3.67 -3.90
C VAL A 54 3.97 4.58 -3.44
N ALA A 55 4.76 5.13 -4.37
CA ALA A 55 5.87 6.01 -4.04
C ALA A 55 5.41 7.29 -3.32
N ASP A 56 4.33 7.92 -3.81
CA ASP A 56 3.77 9.14 -3.23
C ASP A 56 3.19 8.91 -1.84
N HIS A 57 2.51 7.78 -1.65
CA HIS A 57 1.95 7.38 -0.36
C HIS A 57 3.06 7.14 0.67
N PHE A 58 4.05 6.29 0.36
CA PHE A 58 5.13 6.01 1.31
C PHE A 58 5.93 7.26 1.65
N ALA A 59 6.21 8.13 0.68
CA ALA A 59 6.87 9.41 0.95
C ALA A 59 6.06 10.30 1.91
N SER A 60 4.74 10.33 1.71
CA SER A 60 3.79 11.09 2.52
C SER A 60 3.70 10.58 3.96
N GLU A 61 3.53 9.27 4.12
CA GLU A 61 3.43 8.61 5.40
C GLU A 61 4.75 8.65 6.18
N GLU A 62 5.88 8.40 5.52
CA GLU A 62 7.21 8.52 6.13
C GLU A 62 7.51 9.95 6.60
N ALA A 63 7.05 10.98 5.86
CA ALA A 63 7.17 12.37 6.28
C ALA A 63 6.34 12.65 7.54
N MET A 64 5.11 12.14 7.62
CA MET A 64 4.27 12.26 8.82
C MET A 64 4.87 11.52 10.02
N MET A 65 5.36 10.29 9.81
CA MET A 65 6.07 9.52 10.85
C MET A 65 7.29 10.26 11.41
N LYS A 66 8.11 10.87 10.55
CA LYS A 66 9.25 11.68 10.99
C LYS A 66 8.81 12.92 11.78
N ALA A 67 7.82 13.65 11.28
CA ALA A 67 7.32 14.86 11.92
C ALA A 67 6.75 14.57 13.32
N GLY A 68 6.05 13.45 13.49
CA GLY A 68 5.53 12.97 14.76
C GLY A 68 6.55 12.28 15.67
N ASN A 69 7.83 12.18 15.27
CA ASN A 69 8.86 11.39 15.97
C ASN A 69 8.41 9.94 16.27
N TYR A 70 7.73 9.30 15.31
CA TYR A 70 7.16 7.97 15.46
C TYR A 70 8.27 6.93 15.77
N PRO A 71 8.23 6.25 16.95
CA PRO A 71 9.34 5.40 17.41
C PRO A 71 9.70 4.25 16.46
N ASP A 72 8.71 3.71 15.75
CA ASP A 72 8.89 2.56 14.86
C ASP A 72 9.15 2.97 13.40
N TYR A 73 9.48 4.23 13.12
CA TYR A 73 9.72 4.73 11.76
C TYR A 73 10.73 3.86 10.97
N THR A 74 11.86 3.50 11.58
CA THR A 74 12.92 2.76 10.88
C THR A 74 12.46 1.38 10.42
N THR A 75 11.71 0.67 11.27
CA THR A 75 11.21 -0.68 10.94
C THR A 75 10.06 -0.61 9.95
N HIS A 76 9.20 0.41 10.05
CA HIS A 76 8.14 0.67 9.08
C HIS A 76 8.73 0.95 7.69
N LYS A 77 9.67 1.90 7.60
CA LYS A 77 10.32 2.26 6.34
C LYS A 77 11.00 1.07 5.65
N ALA A 78 11.65 0.17 6.41
CA ALA A 78 12.26 -1.01 5.82
C ALA A 78 11.24 -1.87 5.04
N MET A 79 9.99 -1.98 5.54
CA MET A 79 8.92 -2.70 4.84
C MET A 79 8.51 -2.00 3.54
N HIS A 80 8.48 -0.67 3.53
CA HIS A 80 8.22 0.13 2.32
C HIS A 80 9.32 -0.05 1.28
N ASP A 81 10.58 -0.02 1.72
CA ASP A 81 11.74 -0.15 0.84
C ASP A 81 11.75 -1.55 0.17
N ASP A 82 11.44 -2.60 0.93
CA ASP A 82 11.32 -3.97 0.42
C ASP A 82 10.17 -4.12 -0.59
N PHE A 83 9.00 -3.55 -0.30
CA PHE A 83 7.85 -3.57 -1.21
C PHE A 83 8.14 -2.80 -2.49
N THR A 84 8.71 -1.60 -2.38
CA THR A 84 9.10 -0.74 -3.51
C THR A 84 10.14 -1.43 -4.38
N GLY A 85 11.16 -2.05 -3.76
CA GLY A 85 12.18 -2.82 -4.47
C GLY A 85 11.62 -4.03 -5.22
N THR A 86 10.57 -4.65 -4.70
CA THR A 86 9.85 -5.75 -5.37
C THR A 86 9.01 -5.20 -6.53
N LEU A 87 8.18 -4.19 -6.28
CA LEU A 87 7.27 -3.60 -7.27
C LEU A 87 8.03 -2.99 -8.46
N ASN A 88 9.19 -2.39 -8.23
CA ASN A 88 10.00 -1.78 -9.29
C ASN A 88 10.50 -2.80 -10.32
N LYS A 89 10.70 -4.06 -9.94
CA LYS A 89 11.12 -5.14 -10.84
C LYS A 89 9.98 -5.71 -11.69
N VAL A 90 8.73 -5.37 -11.35
CA VAL A 90 7.54 -5.84 -12.08
C VAL A 90 7.44 -5.13 -13.43
N ALA A 91 7.18 -5.91 -14.47
CA ALA A 91 6.83 -5.44 -15.81
C ALA A 91 5.52 -6.06 -16.27
N THR A 92 4.90 -5.49 -17.30
CA THR A 92 3.70 -6.06 -17.92
C THR A 92 4.05 -7.18 -18.91
N PRO A 93 3.21 -8.22 -19.04
CA PRO A 93 2.00 -8.47 -18.25
C PRO A 93 2.33 -8.86 -16.80
N VAL A 94 1.63 -8.26 -15.84
CA VAL A 94 1.79 -8.56 -14.43
C VAL A 94 1.23 -9.96 -14.15
N SER A 95 2.02 -10.82 -13.50
CA SER A 95 1.56 -12.18 -13.18
C SER A 95 0.46 -12.15 -12.10
N ASN A 96 -0.41 -13.16 -12.11
CA ASN A 96 -1.41 -13.31 -11.07
C ASN A 96 -0.77 -13.43 -9.67
N ASP A 97 0.37 -14.10 -9.56
CA ASP A 97 1.10 -14.23 -8.29
C ASP A 97 1.57 -12.88 -7.76
N THR A 98 2.06 -11.99 -8.63
CA THR A 98 2.42 -10.63 -8.25
C THR A 98 1.21 -9.80 -7.83
N ILE A 99 0.06 -9.97 -8.51
CA ILE A 99 -1.20 -9.30 -8.12
C ILE A 99 -1.65 -9.78 -6.74
N GLN A 100 -1.65 -11.10 -6.48
CA GLN A 100 -2.04 -11.66 -5.18
C GLN A 100 -1.07 -11.25 -4.07
N PHE A 101 0.23 -11.21 -4.37
CA PHE A 101 1.24 -10.67 -3.47
C PHE A 101 0.92 -9.21 -3.09
N ALA A 102 0.66 -8.34 -4.07
CA ALA A 102 0.37 -6.93 -3.81
C ALA A 102 -0.91 -6.74 -2.98
N LYS A 103 -1.98 -7.48 -3.31
CA LYS A 103 -3.24 -7.48 -2.54
C LYS A 103 -3.02 -7.91 -1.09
N ASN A 104 -2.33 -9.03 -0.89
CA ASN A 104 -2.04 -9.56 0.43
C ASN A 104 -1.13 -8.62 1.23
N TRP A 105 -0.09 -8.08 0.60
CA TRP A 105 0.84 -7.16 1.25
C TRP A 105 0.11 -5.91 1.74
N LEU A 106 -0.65 -5.23 0.87
CA LEU A 106 -1.34 -3.99 1.23
C LEU A 106 -2.31 -4.17 2.40
N VAL A 107 -3.16 -5.20 2.34
CA VAL A 107 -4.16 -5.46 3.39
C VAL A 107 -3.50 -5.71 4.74
N ASN A 108 -2.45 -6.53 4.76
CA ASN A 108 -1.76 -6.88 5.99
C ASN A 108 -0.87 -5.75 6.49
N HIS A 109 -0.27 -4.96 5.60
CA HIS A 109 0.55 -3.81 5.96
C HIS A 109 -0.29 -2.76 6.69
N ILE A 110 -1.42 -2.34 6.08
CA ILE A 110 -2.32 -1.36 6.70
C ILE A 110 -2.77 -1.84 8.08
N LYS A 111 -3.27 -3.07 8.18
CA LYS A 111 -3.87 -3.56 9.43
C LYS A 111 -2.87 -3.97 10.51
N ASN A 112 -1.67 -4.43 10.16
CA ASN A 112 -0.66 -4.85 11.16
C ASN A 112 0.41 -3.80 11.44
N THR A 113 0.64 -2.85 10.55
CA THR A 113 1.74 -1.88 10.63
C THR A 113 1.18 -0.46 10.74
N ASP A 114 0.38 0.00 9.80
CA ASP A 114 -0.09 1.39 9.76
C ASP A 114 -1.03 1.70 10.91
N PHE A 115 -1.84 0.71 11.29
CA PHE A 115 -2.73 0.81 12.45
C PHE A 115 -1.99 1.11 13.76
N LYS A 116 -0.68 0.85 13.84
CA LYS A 116 0.12 1.16 15.02
C LYS A 116 0.38 2.65 15.19
N TYR A 117 0.31 3.46 14.14
CA TYR A 117 0.51 4.90 14.23
C TYR A 117 -0.80 5.71 14.42
N LYS A 118 -1.96 5.05 14.48
CA LYS A 118 -3.23 5.73 14.78
C LYS A 118 -3.08 6.55 16.07
N ASP A 119 -3.51 7.81 16.00
CA ASP A 119 -3.41 8.80 17.08
C ASP A 119 -1.96 9.14 17.53
N LYS A 120 -0.93 8.84 16.72
CA LYS A 120 0.48 9.06 17.04
C LYS A 120 1.26 9.92 16.03
N LEU A 121 0.64 10.36 14.92
CA LEU A 121 1.27 11.18 13.88
C LEU A 121 0.82 12.63 13.96
#